data_AF-A0A534RZN7-F1
#
_entry.id   AF-A0A534RZN7-F1
#
_cell.length_a   1.000
_cell.length_b   1.000
_cell.length_c   1.000
_cell.angle_alpha   90.00
_cell.angle_beta   90.00
_cell.angle_gamma   90.00
#
_symmetry.space_group_name_H-M   'P 1'
#
loop_
_entity.id
_entity.type
_entity.pdbx_description
1 polymer ?
#
loop_
_entity_poly.entity_id
_entity_poly.type
_entity_poly.pdbx_seq_one_letter_code
_entity_poly.pdbx_strand_id
1 'polypeptide(L)'
;TTLGGHVGRGTRVLTAGTDVDALMSLRQALARLGASVSMAWDGKQAADLLAVVQPEVVVVDLGLTRRDGYLIAARLSCLETVPHAVLVECADDPAEAFAATLADPSLTAYAKPLDRLLVELSLRQEPEPAHQRRPKIRAVGLTRK
;
A
#
# COMPACT_ATOMS: atom_id res chain seq x y z
N THR A 1 -10.52 12.78 3.58
CA THR A 1 -10.70 11.81 2.47
C THR A 1 -11.32 10.56 3.06
N THR A 2 -12.50 10.14 2.63
CA THR A 2 -13.29 9.11 3.33
C THR A 2 -12.97 7.71 2.83
N LEU A 3 -12.71 6.79 3.78
CA LEU A 3 -12.52 5.35 3.55
C LEU A 3 -13.69 4.74 2.72
N GLY A 4 -14.90 5.28 2.88
CA GLY A 4 -16.11 4.79 2.22
C GLY A 4 -16.13 4.87 0.69
N GLY A 5 -15.31 5.72 0.06
CA GLY A 5 -15.19 5.76 -1.41
C GLY A 5 -14.28 4.68 -1.99
N HIS A 6 -13.44 4.06 -1.15
CA HIS A 6 -12.42 3.08 -1.56
C HIS A 6 -12.76 1.66 -1.09
N VAL A 7 -13.84 1.49 -0.34
CA VAL A 7 -14.27 0.20 0.21
C VAL A 7 -15.62 -0.19 -0.35
N GLY A 8 -15.68 -1.36 -0.98
CA GLY A 8 -16.91 -2.00 -1.43
C GLY A 8 -16.82 -3.52 -1.38
N ARG A 9 -17.77 -4.17 -2.05
CA ARG A 9 -17.84 -5.63 -2.08
C ARG A 9 -16.62 -6.22 -2.80
N GLY A 10 -15.91 -7.10 -2.11
CA GLY A 10 -14.71 -7.77 -2.62
C GLY A 10 -13.41 -7.00 -2.40
N THR A 11 -13.45 -5.76 -1.92
CA THR A 11 -12.25 -4.97 -1.61
C THR A 11 -11.43 -5.67 -0.54
N ARG A 12 -10.12 -5.83 -0.79
CA ARG A 12 -9.18 -6.36 0.21
C ARG A 12 -8.64 -5.25 1.09
N VAL A 13 -8.92 -5.31 2.39
CA VAL A 13 -8.48 -4.32 3.37
C VAL A 13 -7.51 -4.97 4.35
N LEU A 14 -6.39 -4.32 4.62
CA LEU A 14 -5.49 -4.66 5.72
C LEU A 14 -5.62 -3.60 6.81
N THR A 15 -5.81 -4.01 8.06
CA THR A 15 -5.77 -3.10 9.21
C THR A 15 -4.62 -3.49 10.13
N ALA A 16 -3.82 -2.54 10.59
CA ALA A 16 -2.70 -2.77 11.50
C ALA A 16 -2.82 -1.85 12.72
N GLY A 17 -2.78 -2.40 13.93
CA GLY A 17 -2.93 -1.63 15.18
C GLY A 17 -2.95 -2.50 16.43
N THR A 18 -2.90 -1.87 17.61
CA THR A 18 -2.86 -2.57 18.90
C THR A 18 -4.21 -2.60 19.64
N ASP A 19 -5.14 -1.71 19.33
CA ASP A 19 -6.48 -1.71 19.93
C ASP A 19 -7.37 -2.78 19.27
N VAL A 20 -7.48 -3.93 19.95
CA VAL A 20 -8.24 -5.08 19.47
C VAL A 20 -9.73 -4.75 19.29
N ASP A 21 -10.33 -4.03 20.22
CA ASP A 21 -11.77 -3.75 20.19
C ASP A 21 -12.12 -2.76 19.07
N ALA A 22 -11.29 -1.73 18.89
CA ALA A 22 -11.42 -0.79 17.79
C ALA A 22 -11.24 -1.49 16.43
N LEU A 23 -10.20 -2.32 16.28
CA LEU A 23 -9.95 -3.04 15.03
C LEU A 23 -11.03 -4.07 14.72
N MET A 24 -11.55 -4.77 15.72
CA MET A 24 -12.67 -5.70 15.52
C MET A 24 -13.95 -4.96 15.11
N SER A 25 -14.23 -3.81 15.70
CA SER A 25 -15.36 -2.96 15.33
C SER A 25 -15.22 -2.45 13.89
N LEU A 26 -14.03 -1.99 13.50
CA LEU A 26 -13.72 -1.58 12.13
C LEU A 26 -13.89 -2.75 11.15
N ARG A 27 -13.36 -3.94 11.48
CA ARG A 27 -13.52 -5.16 10.68
C ARG A 27 -14.98 -5.48 10.43
N GLN A 28 -15.83 -5.41 11.46
CA GLN A 28 -17.27 -5.66 11.32
C GLN A 28 -17.96 -4.62 10.44
N ALA A 29 -17.58 -3.34 10.56
CA ALA A 29 -18.12 -2.29 9.70
C ALA A 29 -17.73 -2.50 8.22
N LEU A 30 -16.45 -2.80 7.94
CA LEU A 30 -15.95 -3.08 6.61
C LEU A 30 -16.57 -4.36 6.00
N ALA A 31 -16.73 -5.41 6.80
CA ALA A 31 -17.36 -6.65 6.37
C ALA A 31 -18.82 -6.45 5.97
N ARG A 32 -19.56 -5.56 6.65
CA ARG A 32 -20.94 -5.18 6.27
C ARG A 32 -21.01 -4.51 4.89
N LEU A 33 -19.93 -3.87 4.46
CA LEU A 33 -19.78 -3.31 3.10
C LEU A 33 -19.33 -4.37 2.08
N GLY A 34 -19.13 -5.62 2.50
CA GLY A 34 -18.72 -6.73 1.66
C GLY A 34 -17.20 -6.84 1.43
N ALA A 35 -16.40 -6.10 2.20
CA ALA A 35 -14.94 -6.17 2.10
C ALA A 35 -14.37 -7.43 2.77
N SER A 36 -13.22 -7.89 2.28
CA SER A 36 -12.39 -8.91 2.92
C SER A 36 -11.32 -8.22 3.76
N VAL A 37 -11.27 -8.50 5.06
CA VAL A 37 -10.40 -7.77 5.99
C VAL A 37 -9.38 -8.70 6.62
N SER A 38 -8.10 -8.38 6.46
CA SER A 38 -6.97 -8.99 7.17
C SER A 38 -6.49 -8.06 8.27
N MET A 39 -6.07 -8.60 9.41
CA MET A 39 -5.62 -7.81 10.56
C MET A 39 -4.18 -8.17 10.90
N ALA A 40 -3.37 -7.16 11.19
CA ALA A 40 -2.00 -7.27 11.70
C ALA A 40 -1.90 -6.62 13.08
N TRP A 41 -1.15 -7.25 13.98
CA TRP A 41 -0.96 -6.76 15.35
C TRP A 41 0.44 -6.17 15.59
N ASP A 42 1.33 -6.30 14.61
CA ASP A 42 2.70 -5.77 14.63
C ASP A 42 3.19 -5.48 13.21
N GLY A 43 4.34 -4.80 13.11
CA GLY A 43 4.94 -4.41 11.82
C GLY A 43 5.42 -5.58 10.95
N LYS A 44 5.72 -6.73 11.55
CA LYS A 44 6.15 -7.93 10.82
C LYS A 44 4.95 -8.59 10.14
N GLN A 45 3.88 -8.84 10.91
CA GLN A 45 2.62 -9.38 10.38
C GLN A 45 2.04 -8.48 9.29
N ALA A 46 2.11 -7.16 9.48
CA ALA A 46 1.66 -6.21 8.47
C ALA A 46 2.47 -6.36 7.17
N ALA A 47 3.79 -6.53 7.23
CA ALA A 47 4.63 -6.75 6.05
C ALA A 47 4.31 -8.06 5.33
N ASP A 48 4.16 -9.16 6.09
CA ASP A 48 3.82 -10.47 5.54
C ASP A 48 2.46 -10.41 4.83
N LEU A 49 1.47 -9.75 5.46
CA LEU A 49 0.14 -9.59 4.87
C LEU A 49 0.11 -8.64 3.68
N LEU A 50 0.91 -7.57 3.67
CA LEU A 50 1.02 -6.68 2.50
C LEU A 50 1.45 -7.47 1.25
N ALA A 51 2.43 -8.36 1.40
CA ALA A 51 2.94 -9.17 0.29
C ALA A 51 1.94 -10.24 -0.17
N VAL A 52 1.26 -10.92 0.77
CA VAL A 52 0.38 -12.05 0.46
C VAL A 52 -1.03 -11.59 0.05
N VAL A 53 -1.62 -10.64 0.78
CA VAL A 53 -3.01 -10.21 0.58
C VAL A 53 -3.12 -9.23 -0.58
N GLN A 54 -2.05 -8.48 -0.87
CA GLN A 54 -2.06 -7.38 -1.85
C GLN A 54 -3.31 -6.51 -1.66
N PRO A 55 -3.45 -5.88 -0.49
CA PRO A 55 -4.64 -5.11 -0.15
C PRO A 55 -4.80 -3.92 -1.09
N GLU A 56 -6.03 -3.49 -1.29
CA GLU A 56 -6.37 -2.26 -2.02
C GLU A 56 -6.47 -1.06 -1.08
N VAL A 57 -6.77 -1.33 0.19
CA VAL A 57 -6.89 -0.33 1.26
C VAL A 57 -6.10 -0.81 2.47
N VAL A 58 -5.32 0.08 3.07
CA VAL A 58 -4.59 -0.20 4.31
C VAL A 58 -4.97 0.86 5.35
N VAL A 59 -5.34 0.41 6.55
CA VAL A 59 -5.55 1.27 7.72
C VAL A 59 -4.43 1.00 8.71
N VAL A 60 -3.62 2.00 9.03
CA VAL A 60 -2.45 1.86 9.90
C VAL A 60 -2.60 2.77 11.11
N ASP A 61 -2.60 2.17 12.29
CA ASP A 61 -2.42 2.87 13.57
C ASP A 61 -0.96 3.27 13.74
N LEU A 62 -0.71 4.59 13.83
CA LEU A 62 0.64 5.12 14.04
C LEU A 62 1.14 4.91 15.47
N GLY A 63 0.24 4.62 16.41
CA GLY A 63 0.56 4.27 17.80
C GLY A 63 1.08 2.84 18.00
N LEU A 64 1.22 2.06 16.92
CA LEU A 64 1.88 0.75 16.98
C LEU A 64 3.26 0.86 17.64
N THR A 65 3.53 -0.06 18.58
CA THR A 65 4.79 -0.09 19.34
C THR A 65 6.02 -0.17 18.43
N ARG A 66 7.19 0.24 18.94
CA ARG A 66 8.47 0.20 18.22
C ARG A 66 8.48 0.97 16.89
N ARG A 67 7.58 1.95 16.74
CA ARG A 67 7.43 2.78 15.52
C ARG A 67 7.00 1.96 14.30
N ASP A 68 6.41 0.79 14.51
CA ASP A 68 5.99 -0.10 13.43
C ASP A 68 4.96 0.56 12.50
N GLY A 69 4.07 1.41 13.01
CA GLY A 69 3.09 2.12 12.20
C GLY A 69 3.73 3.04 11.16
N TYR A 70 4.75 3.80 11.56
CA TYR A 70 5.54 4.64 10.67
C TYR A 70 6.37 3.82 9.67
N LEU A 71 6.93 2.69 10.10
CA LEU A 71 7.66 1.78 9.22
C LEU A 71 6.74 1.15 8.16
N ILE A 72 5.52 0.76 8.52
CA ILE A 72 4.51 0.30 7.57
C ILE A 72 4.20 1.40 6.56
N ALA A 73 3.95 2.64 7.01
CA ALA A 73 3.67 3.77 6.12
C ALA A 73 4.82 4.03 5.13
N ALA A 74 6.07 3.99 5.59
CA ALA A 74 7.25 4.12 4.73
C ALA A 74 7.33 2.98 3.71
N ARG A 75 7.03 1.73 4.10
CA ARG A 75 7.03 0.56 3.19
C ARG A 75 6.04 0.69 2.04
N LEU A 76 4.87 1.30 2.27
CA LEU A 76 3.85 1.47 1.23
C LEU A 76 4.39 2.26 0.03
N SER A 77 5.34 3.19 0.24
CA SER A 77 5.96 3.98 -0.85
C SER A 77 6.79 3.15 -1.83
N CYS A 78 7.18 1.93 -1.45
CA CYS A 78 8.03 1.05 -2.26
C CYS A 78 7.26 -0.07 -2.94
N LEU A 79 5.94 -0.13 -2.75
CA LEU A 79 5.10 -1.09 -3.44
C LEU A 79 4.93 -0.67 -4.90
N GLU A 80 4.92 -1.64 -5.81
CA GLU A 80 4.66 -1.39 -7.23
C GLU A 80 3.25 -0.84 -7.44
N THR A 81 2.27 -1.38 -6.72
CA THR A 81 0.92 -0.85 -6.63
C THR A 81 0.66 -0.37 -5.21
N VAL A 82 0.53 0.93 -5.04
CA VAL A 82 0.35 1.55 -3.72
C VAL A 82 -1.14 1.50 -3.36
N PRO A 83 -1.53 0.86 -2.25
CA PRO A 83 -2.92 0.85 -1.80
C PRO A 83 -3.36 2.22 -1.29
N HIS A 84 -4.67 2.43 -1.19
CA HIS A 84 -5.21 3.59 -0.49
C HIS A 84 -4.90 3.47 1.01
N ALA A 85 -4.01 4.32 1.51
CA ALA A 85 -3.57 4.30 2.90
C ALA A 85 -4.37 5.31 3.76
N VAL A 86 -4.87 4.83 4.90
CA VAL A 86 -5.47 5.66 5.95
C VAL A 86 -4.61 5.51 7.20
N LEU A 87 -4.02 6.61 7.64
CA LEU A 87 -3.23 6.66 8.87
C LEU A 87 -4.13 7.11 10.02
N VAL A 88 -4.12 6.36 11.12
CA VAL A 88 -4.84 6.67 12.35
C VAL A 88 -3.82 7.28 13.31
N GLU A 89 -4.18 8.45 13.83
CA GLU A 89 -3.31 9.30 14.66
C GLU A 89 -2.92 8.61 15.98
N CYS A 90 -1.69 8.90 16.43
CA CYS A 90 -1.17 8.52 17.74
C CYS A 90 -1.33 9.69 18.73
N ALA A 91 -1.48 9.40 20.03
CA ALA A 91 -1.57 10.43 21.07
C ALA A 91 -0.25 11.17 21.34
N ASP A 92 0.90 10.60 20.96
CA ASP A 92 2.24 11.17 21.14
C ASP A 92 2.64 12.08 19.96
N ASP A 93 3.74 12.84 20.09
CA ASP A 93 4.26 13.73 19.03
C ASP A 93 4.57 12.93 17.75
N PRO A 94 3.70 13.01 16.72
CA PRO A 94 3.84 12.16 15.55
C PRO A 94 4.94 12.65 14.61
N ALA A 95 5.33 13.93 14.71
CA ALA A 95 6.35 14.52 13.86
C ALA A 95 7.74 14.03 14.26
N GLU A 96 8.05 14.07 15.56
CA GLU A 96 9.32 13.55 16.07
C GLU A 96 9.44 12.04 15.82
N ALA A 97 8.38 11.28 16.12
CA ALA A 97 8.39 9.84 15.92
C ALA A 97 8.56 9.44 14.45
N PHE A 98 7.91 10.15 13.52
CA PHE A 98 8.06 9.90 12.09
C PHE A 98 9.45 10.29 11.59
N ALA A 99 9.97 11.47 11.98
CA ALA A 99 11.31 11.91 11.61
C ALA A 99 12.39 10.93 12.10
N ALA A 100 12.27 10.48 13.36
CA ALA A 100 13.19 9.50 13.93
C ALA A 100 13.07 8.11 13.28
N THR A 101 11.90 7.78 12.72
CA THR A 101 11.71 6.58 11.90
C THR A 101 12.44 6.73 10.56
N LEU A 102 12.22 7.82 9.82
CA LEU A 102 12.90 8.06 8.54
C LEU A 102 14.43 8.15 8.65
N ALA A 103 14.94 8.56 9.81
CA ALA A 103 16.39 8.59 10.08
C ALA A 103 17.00 7.19 10.31
N ASP A 104 16.18 6.14 10.46
CA ASP A 104 16.68 4.77 10.65
C ASP A 104 17.40 4.27 9.37
N PRO A 105 18.65 3.78 9.47
CA PRO A 105 19.38 3.26 8.32
C PRO A 105 18.67 2.12 7.58
N SER A 106 17.87 1.30 8.28
CA SER A 106 17.06 0.24 7.67
C SER A 106 15.98 0.80 6.74
N LEU A 107 15.63 2.08 6.90
CA LEU A 107 14.68 2.78 6.06
C LEU A 107 15.29 3.47 4.84
N THR A 108 16.62 3.46 4.70
CA THR A 108 17.34 3.99 3.53
C THR A 108 16.90 3.32 2.23
N ALA A 109 16.45 2.06 2.28
CA ALA A 109 15.88 1.37 1.12
C ALA A 109 14.55 1.97 0.65
N TYR A 110 13.80 2.64 1.54
CA TYR A 110 12.48 3.19 1.26
C TYR A 110 12.51 4.70 0.96
N ALA A 111 13.55 5.41 1.40
CA ALA A 111 13.79 6.80 1.03
C ALA A 111 14.66 6.88 -0.22
N LYS A 112 14.09 7.32 -1.35
CA LYS A 112 14.88 7.61 -2.55
C LYS A 112 15.42 9.04 -2.49
N PRO A 113 16.75 9.24 -2.59
CA PRO A 113 17.30 10.59 -2.63
C PRO A 113 16.90 11.28 -3.96
N LEU A 114 16.67 12.59 -3.88
CA LEU A 114 16.04 13.36 -4.95
C LEU A 114 16.88 13.38 -6.23
N ASP A 115 18.20 13.46 -6.10
CA ASP A 115 19.15 13.37 -7.20
C ASP A 115 19.02 12.06 -7.99
N ARG A 116 18.87 10.93 -7.29
CA ARG A 116 18.66 9.62 -7.90
C ARG A 116 17.31 9.55 -8.63
N LEU A 117 16.25 10.13 -8.05
CA LEU A 117 14.95 10.25 -8.72
C LEU A 117 15.05 11.08 -10.00
N LEU A 118 15.80 12.19 -9.97
CA LEU A 118 16.03 13.04 -11.15
C LEU A 118 16.75 12.27 -12.26
N VAL A 119 17.78 11.49 -11.93
CA VAL A 119 18.47 10.63 -12.90
C VAL A 119 17.54 9.55 -13.45
N GLU A 120 16.80 8.84 -12.60
CA GLU A 120 15.84 7.81 -13.03
C GLU A 120 14.80 8.36 -14.01
N LEU A 121 14.27 9.56 -13.76
CA LEU A 121 13.29 10.21 -14.64
C LEU A 121 13.92 10.74 -15.93
N SER A 122 15.16 11.25 -15.88
CA SER A 122 15.87 11.75 -17.06
C SER A 122 16.23 10.63 -18.05
N LEU A 123 16.37 9.39 -17.56
CA LEU A 123 16.66 8.21 -18.37
C LEU A 123 15.41 7.52 -18.93
N ARG A 124 14.20 7.87 -18.46
CA ARG A 124 12.96 7.38 -19.07
C ARG A 124 12.78 8.07 -20.41
N GLN A 125 13.04 7.34 -21.50
CA GLN A 125 12.56 7.76 -22.82
C GLN A 125 11.03 7.80 -22.79
N GLU A 126 10.45 8.85 -23.40
CA GLU A 126 8.99 9.00 -23.49
C GLU A 126 8.36 7.71 -24.03
N PRO A 127 7.21 7.27 -23.49
CA PRO A 127 6.49 6.13 -24.04
C PRO A 127 6.19 6.41 -25.51
N GLU A 128 6.68 5.55 -26.40
CA GLU A 128 6.42 5.57 -27.84
C GLU A 128 4.92 5.86 -28.09
N PRO A 129 4.56 6.93 -28.83
CA PRO A 129 3.18 7.33 -28.97
C PRO A 129 2.34 6.20 -29.57
N ALA A 130 1.14 6.00 -29.02
CA ALA A 130 0.27 4.86 -29.30
C ALA A 130 -0.01 4.59 -30.81
N HIS A 131 0.24 5.56 -31.69
CA HIS A 131 0.06 5.44 -33.13
C HIS A 131 1.10 4.52 -33.84
N GLN A 132 2.20 4.14 -33.18
CA GLN A 132 3.19 3.20 -33.74
C GLN A 132 2.95 1.74 -33.35
N ARG A 133 1.92 1.44 -32.54
CA ARG A 133 1.51 0.07 -32.24
C ARG A 133 0.96 -0.60 -33.50
N ARG A 134 1.85 -1.21 -34.30
CA ARG A 134 1.46 -2.05 -35.44
C ARG A 134 0.43 -3.09 -34.99
N PRO A 135 -0.76 -3.16 -35.61
CA PRO A 135 -1.76 -4.14 -35.24
C PRO A 135 -1.19 -5.54 -35.53
N LYS A 136 -1.08 -6.37 -34.48
CA LYS A 136 -0.78 -7.79 -34.63
C LYS A 136 -2.03 -8.50 -35.16
N ILE A 137 -2.29 -8.40 -36.46
CA ILE A 137 -3.30 -9.25 -37.11
C ILE A 137 -2.78 -10.69 -37.07
N ARG A 138 -3.46 -11.56 -36.33
CA ARG A 138 -3.31 -13.02 -36.46
C ARG A 138 -4.44 -13.53 -37.34
N ALA A 139 -4.10 -14.00 -38.54
CA ALA A 139 -5.00 -14.84 -39.33
C ALA A 139 -4.99 -16.25 -38.71
N VAL A 140 -6.16 -16.74 -38.31
CA VAL A 140 -6.35 -18.14 -37.86
C VAL A 140 -7.10 -18.85 -38.99
N GLY A 141 -6.42 -19.75 -39.69
CA GLY A 141 -7.03 -20.59 -40.71
C GLY A 141 -7.80 -21.75 -40.07
N LEU A 142 -9.10 -21.83 -40.34
CA LEU A 142 -9.92 -23.00 -40.00
C LEU A 142 -9.65 -24.10 -41.03
N THR A 143 -8.93 -25.15 -40.66
CA THR A 143 -8.90 -26.40 -41.42
C THR A 143 -10.09 -27.26 -41.00
N ARG A 144 -11.03 -27.49 -41.93
CA ARG A 144 -12.03 -28.55 -41.81
C ARG A 144 -11.48 -29.84 -42.42
N LYS A 145 -11.53 -30.92 -41.66
CA LYS A 145 -11.96 -32.25 -42.14
C LYS A 145 -12.73 -32.92 -41.03
#